data_AF-A0A7V3D7E1-F1
#
_entry.id   AF-A0A7V3D7E1-F1
#
_cell.length_a   1.000
_cell.length_b   1.000
_cell.length_c   1.000
_cell.angle_alpha   90.00
_cell.angle_beta   90.00
_cell.angle_gamma   90.00
#
_symmetry.space_group_name_H-M   'P 1'
#
loop_
_entity.id
_entity.type
_entity.pdbx_description
1 polymer ?
#
loop_
_entity_poly.entity_id
_entity_poly.type
_entity_poly.pdbx_seq_one_letter_code
_entity_poly.pdbx_strand_id
1 'polypeptide(L)'
;MTTVGKIMVFVQLGLSLLLGGLAIFVYAARLNWADAYAKQKAQLDAARANRDQIIQDATEEIARQQKSLGDLQRKYAQLEAEWKTAVADANKLRDDLKVEQAKVTKSGAGVSKTQAALSAREAEVKQITAERDAARVELLKEIKARNEAVSKMRGYEAENEVFKARLEQVDRQLRELTIALARAKSPTTGATLTPRKRGQDNPPDDNIEGRIRSIDPSSGLITLTIGSDAGLREGHTLKVFRFASIPEQSKYLGQIEILSVRPHEAIARPVGRGLLQPARTGDRVASRIQVGG
;
A
#
# COMPACT_ATOMS: atom_id res chain seq x y z
N MET A 1 -8.72 120.70 -127.87
CA MET A 1 -8.28 119.47 -127.18
C MET A 1 -7.40 118.68 -128.13
N THR A 2 -6.14 118.42 -127.78
CA THR A 2 -5.26 117.57 -128.60
C THR A 2 -5.69 116.10 -128.45
N THR A 3 -5.61 115.32 -129.53
CA THR A 3 -5.90 113.87 -129.53
C THR A 3 -5.10 113.13 -128.46
N VAL A 4 -3.87 113.59 -128.20
CA VAL A 4 -2.98 113.10 -127.15
C VAL A 4 -3.59 113.28 -125.75
N GLY A 5 -4.20 114.44 -125.46
CA GLY A 5 -4.82 114.69 -124.15
C GLY A 5 -6.03 113.78 -123.86
N LYS A 6 -6.84 113.46 -124.88
CA LYS A 6 -7.96 112.50 -124.72
C LYS A 6 -7.47 111.08 -124.44
N ILE A 7 -6.44 110.62 -125.17
CA ILE A 7 -5.84 109.28 -124.95
C ILE A 7 -5.27 109.18 -123.53
N MET A 8 -4.59 110.22 -123.05
CA MET A 8 -4.00 110.25 -121.71
C MET A 8 -5.06 110.13 -120.59
N VAL A 9 -6.21 110.78 -120.75
CA VAL A 9 -7.34 110.66 -119.80
C VAL A 9 -7.94 109.25 -119.80
N PHE A 10 -8.08 108.59 -120.96
CA PHE A 10 -8.56 107.21 -121.02
C PHE A 10 -7.59 106.21 -120.40
N VAL A 11 -6.28 106.41 -120.57
CA VAL A 11 -5.26 105.59 -119.91
C VAL A 11 -5.31 105.78 -118.39
N GLN A 12 -5.45 107.01 -117.91
CA GLN A 12 -5.60 107.30 -116.48
C GLN A 12 -6.88 106.68 -115.88
N LEU A 13 -7.99 106.72 -116.63
CA LEU A 13 -9.25 106.07 -116.26
C LEU A 13 -9.09 104.54 -116.19
N GLY A 14 -8.47 103.93 -117.21
CA GLY A 14 -8.19 102.50 -117.24
C GLY A 14 -7.29 102.05 -116.09
N LEU A 15 -6.24 102.82 -115.79
CA LEU A 15 -5.32 102.55 -114.68
C LEU A 15 -6.01 102.68 -113.32
N SER A 16 -6.88 103.68 -113.13
CA SER A 16 -7.66 103.87 -111.90
C SER A 16 -8.66 102.73 -111.68
N LEU A 17 -9.29 102.24 -112.73
CA LEU A 17 -10.23 101.12 -112.66
C LEU A 17 -9.51 99.80 -112.34
N LEU A 18 -8.31 99.60 -112.90
CA LEU A 18 -7.45 98.46 -112.59
C LEU A 18 -6.96 98.50 -111.14
N LEU A 19 -6.52 99.66 -110.65
CA LEU A 19 -6.14 99.88 -109.25
C LEU A 19 -7.32 99.67 -108.29
N GLY A 20 -8.52 100.16 -108.64
CA GLY A 20 -9.73 99.95 -107.86
C GLY A 20 -10.14 98.47 -107.76
N GLY A 21 -10.11 97.75 -108.90
CA GLY A 21 -10.36 96.31 -108.94
C GLY A 21 -9.34 95.51 -108.13
N LEU A 22 -8.05 95.86 -108.22
CA LEU A 22 -6.98 95.25 -107.43
C LEU A 22 -7.13 95.54 -105.92
N ALA A 23 -7.56 96.75 -105.54
CA ALA A 23 -7.82 97.10 -104.15
C ALA A 23 -8.98 96.27 -103.55
N ILE A 24 -10.08 96.09 -104.30
CA ILE A 24 -11.20 95.23 -103.89
C ILE A 24 -10.76 93.77 -103.76
N PHE A 25 -9.97 93.27 -104.71
CA PHE A 25 -9.43 91.90 -104.67
C PHE A 25 -8.50 91.68 -103.46
N VAL A 26 -7.58 92.62 -103.18
CA VAL A 26 -6.70 92.55 -102.00
C VAL A 26 -7.49 92.62 -100.70
N TYR A 27 -8.53 93.44 -100.63
CA TYR A 27 -9.42 93.53 -99.46
C TYR A 27 -10.21 92.22 -99.25
N ALA A 28 -10.79 91.66 -100.31
CA ALA A 28 -11.48 90.37 -100.26
C ALA A 28 -10.54 89.22 -99.87
N ALA A 29 -9.31 89.22 -100.40
CA ALA A 29 -8.27 88.28 -100.00
C ALA A 29 -7.97 88.43 -98.50
N ARG A 30 -7.73 89.65 -97.99
CA ARG A 30 -7.45 89.90 -96.57
C ARG A 30 -8.57 89.42 -95.65
N LEU A 31 -9.84 89.62 -96.02
CA LEU A 31 -10.98 89.10 -95.27
C LEU A 31 -11.02 87.57 -95.26
N ASN A 32 -10.76 86.93 -96.42
CA ASN A 32 -10.72 85.48 -96.51
C ASN A 32 -9.56 84.87 -95.69
N TRP A 33 -8.38 85.49 -95.71
CA TRP A 33 -7.25 85.09 -94.86
C TRP A 33 -7.55 85.28 -93.36
N ALA A 34 -8.26 86.35 -92.99
CA ALA A 34 -8.67 86.58 -91.60
C ALA A 34 -9.68 85.53 -91.11
N ASP A 35 -10.68 85.18 -91.93
CA ASP A 35 -11.66 84.12 -91.60
C ASP A 35 -11.00 82.72 -91.58
N ALA A 36 -10.12 82.42 -92.53
CA ALA A 36 -9.35 81.17 -92.55
C ALA A 36 -8.44 81.03 -91.32
N TYR A 37 -7.75 82.11 -90.93
CA TYR A 37 -6.95 82.14 -89.70
C TYR A 37 -7.81 81.98 -88.45
N ALA A 38 -8.97 82.63 -88.38
CA ALA A 38 -9.91 82.49 -87.27
C ALA A 38 -10.43 81.04 -87.14
N LYS A 39 -10.80 80.41 -88.26
CA LYS A 39 -11.20 78.99 -88.31
C LYS A 39 -10.07 78.05 -87.88
N GLN A 40 -8.86 78.26 -88.38
CA GLN A 40 -7.71 77.43 -88.03
C GLN A 40 -7.33 77.59 -86.56
N LYS A 41 -7.39 78.82 -86.02
CA LYS A 41 -7.19 79.09 -84.59
C LYS A 41 -8.26 78.38 -83.75
N ALA A 42 -9.54 78.48 -84.12
CA ALA A 42 -10.62 77.79 -83.44
C ALA A 42 -10.47 76.26 -83.47
N GLN A 43 -10.02 75.69 -84.60
CA GLN A 43 -9.72 74.26 -84.71
C GLN A 43 -8.53 73.85 -83.82
N LEU A 44 -7.47 74.66 -83.75
CA LEU A 44 -6.33 74.40 -82.87
C LEU A 44 -6.71 74.51 -81.39
N ASP A 45 -7.51 75.50 -81.02
CA ASP A 45 -7.98 75.67 -79.64
C ASP A 45 -8.93 74.52 -79.24
N ALA A 46 -9.83 74.09 -80.14
CA ALA A 46 -10.67 72.91 -79.93
C ALA A 46 -9.85 71.62 -79.84
N ALA A 47 -8.83 71.44 -80.69
CA ALA A 47 -7.93 70.28 -80.65
C ALA A 47 -7.08 70.25 -79.37
N ARG A 48 -6.64 71.42 -78.87
CA ARG A 48 -5.93 71.56 -77.59
C ARG A 48 -6.86 71.22 -76.42
N ALA A 49 -8.06 71.78 -76.39
CA ALA A 49 -9.05 71.49 -75.35
C ALA A 49 -9.41 69.99 -75.31
N ASN A 50 -9.61 69.36 -76.46
CA ASN A 50 -9.87 67.92 -76.54
C ASN A 50 -8.68 67.09 -76.07
N ARG A 51 -7.45 67.47 -76.43
CA ARG A 51 -6.23 66.81 -75.93
C ARG A 51 -6.09 66.94 -74.42
N ASP A 52 -6.32 68.13 -73.87
CA ASP A 52 -6.21 68.37 -72.43
C ASP A 52 -7.27 67.57 -71.66
N GLN A 53 -8.49 67.47 -72.19
CA GLN A 53 -9.54 66.63 -71.63
C GLN A 53 -9.15 65.14 -71.65
N ILE A 54 -8.64 64.63 -72.78
CA ILE A 54 -8.17 63.24 -72.87
C ILE A 54 -7.05 62.95 -71.87
N ILE A 55 -6.10 63.89 -71.69
CA ILE A 55 -5.01 63.74 -70.73
C ILE A 55 -5.54 63.73 -69.30
N GLN A 56 -6.51 64.61 -68.97
CA GLN A 56 -7.14 64.64 -67.65
C GLN A 56 -7.88 63.33 -67.36
N ASP A 57 -8.72 62.86 -68.28
CA ASP A 57 -9.46 61.61 -68.15
C ASP A 57 -8.51 60.41 -67.98
N ALA A 58 -7.45 60.32 -68.80
CA ALA A 58 -6.45 59.27 -68.69
C ALA A 58 -5.67 59.33 -67.37
N THR A 59 -5.35 60.52 -66.87
CA THR A 59 -4.66 60.72 -65.59
C THR A 59 -5.55 60.33 -64.42
N GLU A 60 -6.83 60.70 -64.45
CA GLU A 60 -7.80 60.26 -63.46
C GLU A 60 -7.97 58.74 -63.45
N GLU A 61 -8.03 58.11 -64.62
CA GLU A 61 -8.18 56.67 -64.72
C GLU A 61 -6.94 55.92 -64.22
N ILE A 62 -5.73 56.39 -64.55
CA ILE A 62 -4.49 55.86 -63.99
C ILE A 62 -4.48 56.01 -62.47
N ALA A 63 -4.90 57.16 -61.94
CA ALA A 63 -4.97 57.38 -60.50
C ALA A 63 -6.00 56.46 -59.82
N ARG A 64 -7.16 56.21 -60.45
CA ARG A 64 -8.17 55.24 -59.96
C ARG A 64 -7.62 53.82 -59.98
N GLN A 65 -6.96 53.41 -61.06
CA GLN A 65 -6.36 52.08 -61.18
C GLN A 65 -5.25 51.88 -60.14
N GLN A 66 -4.35 52.84 -59.95
CA GLN A 66 -3.31 52.78 -58.92
C GLN A 66 -3.89 52.69 -57.51
N LYS A 67 -4.96 53.44 -57.20
CA LYS A 67 -5.67 53.30 -55.92
C LYS A 67 -6.24 51.89 -55.76
N SER A 68 -6.90 51.36 -56.78
CA SER A 68 -7.49 50.02 -56.73
C SER A 68 -6.44 48.92 -56.56
N LEU A 69 -5.27 49.06 -57.21
CA LEU A 69 -4.14 48.15 -57.04
C LEU A 69 -3.57 48.22 -55.62
N GLY A 70 -3.42 49.43 -55.07
CA GLY A 70 -2.99 49.61 -53.68
C GLY A 70 -3.95 48.98 -52.68
N ASP A 71 -5.26 49.15 -52.87
CA ASP A 71 -6.28 48.55 -52.03
C ASP A 71 -6.33 47.02 -52.16
N LEU A 72 -6.17 46.49 -53.38
CA LEU A 72 -6.08 45.06 -53.61
C LEU A 72 -4.83 44.45 -52.95
N GLN A 73 -3.69 45.14 -53.03
CA GLN A 73 -2.45 44.71 -52.39
C GLN A 73 -2.56 44.74 -50.86
N ARG A 74 -3.24 45.74 -50.29
CA ARG A 74 -3.54 45.77 -48.84
C ARG A 74 -4.44 44.61 -48.43
N LYS A 75 -5.50 44.33 -49.19
CA LYS A 75 -6.38 43.18 -48.94
C LYS A 75 -5.62 41.86 -49.02
N TYR A 76 -4.73 41.72 -50.00
CA TYR A 76 -3.89 40.53 -50.13
C TYR A 76 -2.97 40.36 -48.92
N ALA A 77 -2.30 41.43 -48.49
CA ALA A 77 -1.42 41.41 -47.31
C ALA A 77 -2.20 41.09 -46.02
N GLN A 78 -3.42 41.62 -45.86
CA GLN A 78 -4.30 41.30 -44.75
C GLN A 78 -4.70 39.82 -44.77
N LEU A 79 -5.15 39.32 -45.92
CA LEU A 79 -5.57 37.93 -46.07
C LEU A 79 -4.41 36.95 -45.86
N GLU A 80 -3.20 37.30 -46.32
CA GLU A 80 -2.00 36.51 -46.08
C GLU A 80 -1.63 36.47 -44.59
N ALA A 81 -1.77 37.60 -43.88
CA ALA A 81 -1.55 37.66 -42.44
C ALA A 81 -2.59 36.81 -41.68
N GLU A 82 -3.88 36.93 -42.03
CA GLU A 82 -4.97 36.13 -41.47
C GLU A 82 -4.77 34.63 -41.72
N TRP A 83 -4.35 34.25 -42.93
CA TRP A 83 -4.04 32.87 -43.28
C TRP A 83 -2.87 32.33 -42.44
N LYS A 84 -1.79 33.11 -42.29
CA LYS A 84 -0.65 32.72 -41.43
C LYS A 84 -1.07 32.53 -39.98
N THR A 85 -1.91 33.41 -39.43
CA THR A 85 -2.43 33.26 -38.07
C THR A 85 -3.33 32.04 -37.94
N ALA A 86 -4.24 31.82 -38.90
CA ALA A 86 -5.15 30.68 -38.90
C ALA A 86 -4.38 29.34 -38.99
N VAL A 87 -3.32 29.27 -39.79
CA VAL A 87 -2.44 28.09 -39.87
C VAL A 87 -1.69 27.86 -38.55
N ALA A 88 -1.17 28.92 -37.93
CA ALA A 88 -0.50 28.81 -36.64
C ALA A 88 -1.46 28.30 -35.55
N ASP A 89 -2.69 28.81 -35.52
CA ASP A 89 -3.71 28.39 -34.55
C ASP A 89 -4.20 26.97 -34.81
N ALA A 90 -4.36 26.57 -36.08
CA ALA A 90 -4.70 25.19 -36.45
C ALA A 90 -3.61 24.20 -36.00
N ASN A 91 -2.34 24.58 -36.12
CA ASN A 91 -1.22 23.76 -35.65
C ASN A 91 -1.21 23.65 -34.12
N LYS A 92 -1.42 24.76 -33.39
CA LYS A 92 -1.55 24.74 -31.92
C LYS A 92 -2.71 23.85 -31.47
N LEU A 93 -3.89 24.01 -32.06
CA LEU A 93 -5.05 23.15 -31.75
C LEU A 93 -4.76 21.67 -31.99
N ARG A 94 -4.03 21.36 -33.08
CA ARG A 94 -3.65 19.97 -33.39
C ARG A 94 -2.70 19.40 -32.34
N ASP A 95 -1.75 20.20 -31.85
CA ASP A 95 -0.82 19.77 -30.82
C ASP A 95 -1.50 19.63 -29.45
N ASP A 96 -2.38 20.57 -29.09
CA ASP A 96 -3.23 20.47 -27.88
C ASP A 96 -4.11 19.23 -27.91
N LEU A 97 -4.71 18.92 -29.07
CA LEU A 97 -5.54 17.73 -29.24
C LEU A 97 -4.72 16.44 -29.09
N LYS A 98 -3.48 16.38 -29.59
CA LYS A 98 -2.59 15.25 -29.34
C LYS A 98 -2.24 15.10 -27.87
N VAL A 99 -2.01 16.21 -27.17
CA VAL A 99 -1.71 16.20 -25.73
C VAL A 99 -2.91 15.65 -24.95
N GLU A 100 -4.13 16.12 -25.23
CA GLU A 100 -5.31 15.57 -24.53
C GLU A 100 -5.64 14.15 -24.94
N GLN A 101 -5.41 13.72 -26.19
CA GLN A 101 -5.50 12.31 -26.56
C GLN A 101 -4.50 11.45 -25.77
N ALA A 102 -3.26 11.90 -25.61
CA ALA A 102 -2.26 11.19 -24.81
C ALA A 102 -2.67 11.12 -23.32
N LYS A 103 -3.24 12.20 -22.77
CA LYS A 103 -3.75 12.24 -21.40
C LYS A 103 -4.96 11.34 -21.21
N VAL A 104 -5.92 11.33 -22.14
CA VAL A 104 -7.08 10.42 -22.11
C VAL A 104 -6.62 8.97 -22.19
N THR A 105 -5.65 8.66 -23.06
CA THR A 105 -5.09 7.31 -23.17
C THR A 105 -4.40 6.89 -21.88
N LYS A 106 -3.61 7.78 -21.26
CA LYS A 106 -2.95 7.53 -19.97
C LYS A 106 -3.95 7.34 -18.83
N SER A 107 -4.98 8.19 -18.76
CA SER A 107 -6.06 8.07 -17.79
C SER A 107 -6.87 6.80 -18.01
N GLY A 108 -7.18 6.43 -19.25
CA GLY A 108 -7.87 5.19 -19.60
C GLY A 108 -7.07 3.94 -19.20
N ALA A 109 -5.75 3.95 -19.41
CA ALA A 109 -4.86 2.90 -18.92
C ALA A 109 -4.83 2.84 -17.39
N GLY A 110 -4.87 4.00 -16.71
CA GLY A 110 -5.00 4.09 -15.26
C GLY A 110 -6.31 3.47 -14.76
N VAL A 111 -7.44 3.85 -15.36
CA VAL A 111 -8.78 3.33 -15.04
C VAL A 111 -8.84 1.81 -15.25
N SER A 112 -8.30 1.30 -16.35
CA SER A 112 -8.24 -0.14 -16.62
C SER A 112 -7.41 -0.89 -15.56
N LYS A 113 -6.26 -0.36 -15.16
CA LYS A 113 -5.45 -0.93 -14.07
C LYS A 113 -6.19 -0.91 -12.74
N THR A 114 -6.87 0.19 -12.40
CA THR A 114 -7.67 0.26 -11.16
C THR A 114 -8.86 -0.69 -11.20
N GLN A 115 -9.50 -0.86 -12.35
CA GLN A 115 -10.62 -1.79 -12.52
C GLN A 115 -10.15 -3.23 -12.37
N ALA A 116 -9.00 -3.59 -12.97
CA ALA A 116 -8.39 -4.90 -12.81
C ALA A 116 -8.01 -5.16 -11.34
N ALA A 117 -7.37 -4.20 -10.67
CA ALA A 117 -7.04 -4.30 -9.25
C ALA A 117 -8.28 -4.43 -8.35
N LEU A 118 -9.37 -3.71 -8.67
CA LEU A 118 -10.63 -3.80 -7.95
C LEU A 118 -11.25 -5.20 -8.11
N SER A 119 -11.31 -5.72 -9.34
CA SER A 119 -11.84 -7.06 -9.60
C SER A 119 -11.03 -8.18 -8.93
N ALA A 120 -9.70 -8.05 -8.89
CA ALA A 120 -8.82 -8.97 -8.17
C ALA A 120 -9.06 -8.91 -6.66
N ARG A 121 -9.23 -7.70 -6.11
CA ARG A 121 -9.50 -7.50 -4.68
C ARG A 121 -10.89 -7.98 -4.28
N GLU A 122 -11.89 -7.84 -5.15
CA GLU A 122 -13.22 -8.43 -4.94
C GLU A 122 -13.16 -9.96 -4.90
N ALA A 123 -12.36 -10.58 -5.77
CA ALA A 123 -12.14 -12.03 -5.75
C ALA A 123 -11.42 -12.48 -4.46
N GLU A 124 -10.38 -11.76 -4.04
CA GLU A 124 -9.66 -12.02 -2.80
C GLU A 124 -10.58 -11.89 -1.58
N VAL A 125 -11.38 -10.82 -1.50
CA VAL A 125 -12.34 -10.63 -0.41
C VAL A 125 -13.36 -11.78 -0.39
N LYS A 126 -13.90 -12.19 -1.54
CA LYS A 126 -14.81 -13.34 -1.61
C LYS A 126 -14.16 -14.62 -1.08
N GLN A 127 -12.92 -14.90 -1.49
CA GLN A 127 -12.18 -16.06 -1.03
C GLN A 127 -11.97 -16.03 0.49
N ILE A 128 -11.48 -14.90 1.02
CA ILE A 128 -11.27 -14.73 2.46
C ILE A 128 -12.59 -14.86 3.24
N THR A 129 -13.70 -14.33 2.72
CA THR A 129 -15.00 -14.51 3.38
C THR A 129 -15.46 -15.97 3.40
N ALA A 130 -15.25 -16.71 2.30
CA ALA A 130 -15.59 -18.12 2.24
C ALA A 130 -14.72 -18.97 3.20
N GLU A 131 -13.42 -18.69 3.25
CA GLU A 131 -12.49 -19.34 4.19
C GLU A 131 -12.86 -19.04 5.65
N ARG A 132 -13.16 -17.77 5.97
CA ARG A 132 -13.62 -17.36 7.30
C ARG A 132 -14.92 -18.08 7.69
N ASP A 133 -15.86 -18.19 6.77
CA ASP A 133 -17.16 -18.81 7.05
C ASP A 133 -17.02 -20.33 7.21
N ALA A 134 -16.15 -20.98 6.43
CA ALA A 134 -15.79 -22.38 6.61
C ALA A 134 -15.13 -22.62 7.99
N ALA A 135 -14.15 -21.79 8.37
CA ALA A 135 -13.49 -21.87 9.67
C ALA A 135 -14.47 -21.66 10.84
N ARG A 136 -15.45 -20.76 10.70
CA ARG A 136 -16.52 -20.58 11.70
C ARG A 136 -17.40 -21.81 11.84
N VAL A 137 -17.77 -22.45 10.73
CA VAL A 137 -18.56 -23.69 10.77
C VAL A 137 -17.79 -24.81 11.45
N GLU A 138 -16.49 -24.93 11.16
CA GLU A 138 -15.62 -25.92 11.80
C GLU A 138 -15.47 -25.66 13.31
N LEU A 139 -15.21 -24.41 13.70
CA LEU A 139 -15.16 -24.01 15.11
C LEU A 139 -16.47 -24.32 15.84
N LEU A 140 -17.63 -24.08 15.22
CA LEU A 140 -18.92 -24.41 15.80
C LEU A 140 -19.13 -25.92 15.97
N LYS A 141 -18.65 -26.73 15.03
CA LYS A 141 -18.68 -28.20 15.16
C LYS A 141 -17.80 -28.65 16.33
N GLU A 142 -16.60 -28.09 16.46
CA GLU A 142 -15.67 -28.45 17.52
C GLU A 142 -16.17 -28.01 18.91
N ILE A 143 -16.79 -26.83 19.01
CA ILE A 143 -17.47 -26.39 20.24
C ILE A 143 -18.60 -27.35 20.61
N LYS A 144 -19.43 -27.78 19.65
CA LYS A 144 -20.50 -28.76 19.90
C LYS A 144 -19.93 -30.10 20.37
N ALA A 145 -18.92 -30.63 19.67
CA ALA A 145 -18.26 -31.88 20.04
C ALA A 145 -17.64 -31.81 21.45
N ARG A 146 -16.98 -30.69 21.77
CA ARG A 146 -16.42 -30.44 23.11
C ARG A 146 -17.50 -30.36 24.17
N ASN A 147 -18.61 -29.68 23.91
CA ASN A 147 -19.73 -29.59 24.84
C ASN A 147 -20.38 -30.96 25.08
N GLU A 148 -20.56 -31.77 24.03
CA GLU A 148 -21.05 -33.14 24.16
C GLU A 148 -20.09 -34.03 24.96
N ALA A 149 -18.78 -33.92 24.71
CA ALA A 149 -17.77 -34.65 25.46
C ALA A 149 -17.77 -34.24 26.95
N VAL A 150 -17.83 -32.94 27.24
CA VAL A 150 -17.94 -32.43 28.62
C VAL A 150 -19.24 -32.91 29.28
N SER A 151 -20.36 -32.92 28.55
CA SER A 151 -21.63 -33.43 29.06
C SER A 151 -21.55 -34.93 29.40
N LYS A 152 -20.93 -35.74 28.53
CA LYS A 152 -20.71 -37.18 28.79
C LYS A 152 -19.81 -37.39 30.00
N MET A 153 -18.70 -36.66 30.09
CA MET A 153 -17.78 -36.71 31.23
C MET A 153 -18.49 -36.39 32.54
N ARG A 154 -19.29 -35.32 32.59
CA ARG A 154 -20.10 -34.98 33.77
C ARG A 154 -21.13 -36.07 34.09
N GLY A 155 -21.73 -36.70 33.09
CA GLY A 155 -22.63 -37.85 33.27
C GLY A 155 -21.92 -39.03 33.94
N TYR A 156 -20.75 -39.43 33.43
CA TYR A 156 -19.94 -40.49 34.03
C TYR A 156 -19.44 -40.15 35.44
N GLU A 157 -19.10 -38.88 35.69
CA GLU A 157 -18.69 -38.41 37.00
C GLU A 157 -19.86 -38.49 38.01
N ALA A 158 -21.05 -38.08 37.60
CA ALA A 158 -22.27 -38.23 38.40
C ALA A 158 -22.62 -39.71 38.66
N GLU A 159 -22.53 -40.58 37.66
CA GLU A 159 -22.73 -42.03 37.83
C GLU A 159 -21.69 -42.63 38.80
N ASN A 160 -20.42 -42.28 38.64
CA ASN A 160 -19.35 -42.73 39.55
C ASN A 160 -19.56 -42.26 40.98
N GLU A 161 -20.02 -41.03 41.19
CA GLU A 161 -20.38 -40.51 42.52
C GLU A 161 -21.55 -41.31 43.12
N VAL A 162 -22.58 -41.62 42.33
CA VAL A 162 -23.70 -42.48 42.78
C VAL A 162 -23.21 -43.89 43.11
N PHE A 163 -22.33 -44.47 42.28
CA PHE A 163 -21.73 -45.79 42.54
C PHE A 163 -20.89 -45.79 43.81
N LYS A 164 -20.06 -44.77 44.05
CA LYS A 164 -19.30 -44.61 45.29
C LYS A 164 -20.21 -44.47 46.49
N ALA A 165 -21.24 -43.62 46.42
CA ALA A 165 -22.21 -43.45 47.51
C ALA A 165 -22.92 -44.77 47.85
N ARG A 166 -23.23 -45.59 46.83
CA ARG A 166 -23.81 -46.92 47.01
C ARG A 166 -22.82 -47.92 47.60
N LEU A 167 -21.56 -47.91 47.15
CA LEU A 167 -20.49 -48.71 47.75
C LEU A 167 -20.30 -48.35 49.22
N GLU A 168 -20.28 -47.07 49.57
CA GLU A 168 -20.22 -46.62 50.96
C GLU A 168 -21.45 -47.07 51.76
N GLN A 169 -22.64 -47.06 51.17
CA GLN A 169 -23.85 -47.56 51.83
C GLN A 169 -23.77 -49.06 52.08
N VAL A 170 -23.27 -49.85 51.11
CA VAL A 170 -23.05 -51.29 51.28
C VAL A 170 -21.94 -51.55 52.31
N ASP A 171 -20.85 -50.78 52.32
CA ASP A 171 -19.80 -50.89 53.34
C ASP A 171 -20.35 -50.58 54.73
N ARG A 172 -21.19 -49.55 54.87
CA ARG A 172 -21.93 -49.28 56.12
C ARG A 172 -22.79 -50.46 56.55
N GLN A 173 -23.53 -51.07 55.61
CA GLN A 173 -24.34 -52.26 55.90
C GLN A 173 -23.47 -53.47 56.30
N LEU A 174 -22.33 -53.69 55.64
CA LEU A 174 -21.38 -54.73 56.00
C LEU A 174 -20.76 -54.49 57.38
N ARG A 175 -20.44 -53.24 57.72
CA ARG A 175 -19.99 -52.86 59.07
C ARG A 175 -21.06 -53.09 60.12
N GLU A 176 -22.32 -52.73 59.86
CA GLU A 176 -23.41 -53.02 60.79
C GLU A 176 -23.65 -54.52 60.96
N LEU A 177 -23.66 -55.28 59.86
CA LEU A 177 -23.80 -56.74 59.89
C LEU A 177 -22.60 -57.42 60.55
N THR A 178 -21.38 -56.93 60.35
CA THR A 178 -20.18 -57.45 61.04
C THR A 178 -20.16 -57.08 62.50
N ILE A 179 -20.64 -55.90 62.91
CA ILE A 179 -20.84 -55.56 64.32
C ILE A 179 -21.94 -56.45 64.92
N ALA A 180 -23.03 -56.71 64.19
CA ALA A 180 -24.09 -57.61 64.62
C ALA A 180 -23.61 -59.07 64.71
N LEU A 181 -22.80 -59.54 63.76
CA LEU A 181 -22.15 -60.84 63.78
C LEU A 181 -21.07 -60.91 64.86
N ALA A 182 -20.28 -59.87 65.10
CA ALA A 182 -19.29 -59.80 66.17
C ALA A 182 -19.96 -59.77 67.54
N ARG A 183 -21.10 -59.08 67.68
CA ARG A 183 -21.98 -59.18 68.86
C ARG A 183 -22.61 -60.57 69.00
N ALA A 184 -22.89 -61.26 67.89
CA ALA A 184 -23.40 -62.63 67.90
C ALA A 184 -22.31 -63.72 68.03
N LYS A 185 -21.03 -63.42 67.74
CA LYS A 185 -19.91 -64.36 67.70
C LYS A 185 -18.75 -64.07 68.66
N SER A 186 -18.76 -63.02 69.48
CA SER A 186 -17.65 -62.76 70.39
C SER A 186 -18.05 -62.87 71.86
N PRO A 187 -17.62 -63.93 72.57
CA PRO A 187 -16.82 -63.67 73.75
C PRO A 187 -15.52 -62.97 73.30
N THR A 188 -15.30 -61.79 73.88
CA THR A 188 -14.00 -61.19 74.23
C THR A 188 -12.76 -61.67 73.46
N THR A 189 -12.11 -60.77 72.71
CA THR A 189 -10.69 -60.37 72.90
C THR A 189 -10.12 -59.53 71.76
N GLY A 190 -9.38 -58.47 72.14
CA GLY A 190 -8.27 -57.90 71.36
C GLY A 190 -8.65 -56.97 70.20
N ALA A 191 -7.86 -55.97 69.83
CA ALA A 191 -6.66 -55.42 70.41
C ALA A 191 -6.45 -54.02 69.78
N THR A 192 -5.85 -53.17 70.58
CA THR A 192 -5.35 -51.81 70.34
C THR A 192 -4.53 -51.69 69.06
N LEU A 193 -4.77 -50.64 68.27
CA LEU A 193 -3.75 -50.06 67.37
C LEU A 193 -3.78 -48.54 67.47
N THR A 194 -2.72 -48.00 68.07
CA THR A 194 -2.42 -46.57 68.18
C THR A 194 -1.63 -46.10 66.94
N PRO A 195 -1.91 -44.92 66.38
CA PRO A 195 -1.12 -44.33 65.29
C PRO A 195 0.20 -43.73 65.80
N ARG A 196 1.31 -44.00 65.11
CA ARG A 196 2.70 -43.58 65.46
C ARG A 196 3.01 -42.11 65.13
N LYS A 197 3.98 -41.55 65.87
CA LYS A 197 4.50 -40.16 65.79
C LYS A 197 5.60 -40.01 64.71
N ARG A 198 5.56 -38.91 63.94
CA ARG A 198 6.60 -38.52 62.94
C ARG A 198 7.98 -38.32 63.60
N GLY A 199 9.05 -38.78 62.95
CA GLY A 199 10.44 -38.59 63.39
C GLY A 199 11.07 -39.76 64.18
N GLN A 200 10.48 -40.96 64.11
CA GLN A 200 11.15 -42.18 64.58
C GLN A 200 12.08 -42.73 63.49
N ASP A 201 13.30 -43.10 63.87
CA ASP A 201 14.28 -43.72 62.98
C ASP A 201 13.70 -44.96 62.29
N ASN A 202 13.61 -44.91 60.96
CA ASN A 202 13.11 -46.01 60.13
C ASN A 202 14.17 -46.36 59.07
N PRO A 203 15.27 -47.02 59.45
CA PRO A 203 16.25 -47.46 58.46
C PRO A 203 15.64 -48.55 57.57
N PRO A 204 15.96 -48.59 56.27
CA PRO A 204 15.58 -49.73 55.42
C PRO A 204 16.19 -51.03 55.97
N ASP A 205 15.49 -52.14 55.72
CA ASP A 205 15.92 -53.48 56.16
C ASP A 205 17.25 -53.90 55.52
N ASP A 206 17.47 -53.46 54.27
CA ASP A 206 18.67 -53.72 53.48
C ASP A 206 19.79 -52.71 53.75
N ASN A 207 21.04 -53.17 53.61
CA ASN A 207 22.22 -52.32 53.63
C ASN A 207 22.34 -51.58 52.30
N ILE A 208 21.72 -50.40 52.22
CA ILE A 208 21.65 -49.58 51.02
C ILE A 208 22.71 -48.49 51.12
N GLU A 209 23.58 -48.42 50.12
CA GLU A 209 24.54 -47.33 49.93
C GLU A 209 24.22 -46.53 48.67
N GLY A 210 24.40 -45.21 48.72
CA GLY A 210 24.18 -44.33 47.60
C GLY A 210 25.06 -43.08 47.65
N ARG A 211 24.88 -42.20 46.66
CA ARG A 211 25.55 -40.90 46.60
C ARG A 211 24.54 -39.79 46.38
N ILE A 212 24.90 -38.58 46.81
CA ILE A 212 24.14 -37.38 46.52
C ILE A 212 24.40 -36.96 45.07
N ARG A 213 23.35 -36.95 44.24
CA ARG A 213 23.36 -36.57 42.83
C ARG A 213 23.37 -35.06 42.65
N SER A 214 22.48 -34.37 43.36
CA SER A 214 22.34 -32.92 43.31
C SER A 214 21.66 -32.42 44.57
N ILE A 215 21.87 -31.13 44.87
CA ILE A 215 21.27 -30.45 46.01
C ILE A 215 20.64 -29.19 45.48
N ASP A 216 19.37 -28.98 45.80
CA ASP A 216 18.67 -27.75 45.47
C ASP A 216 18.97 -26.71 46.58
N PRO A 217 19.73 -25.63 46.28
CA PRO A 217 20.11 -24.63 47.26
C PRO A 217 18.91 -23.81 47.78
N SER A 218 17.78 -23.79 47.05
CA SER A 218 16.59 -23.02 47.44
C SER A 218 15.67 -23.79 48.38
N SER A 219 15.52 -25.10 48.20
CA SER A 219 14.62 -25.94 49.00
C SER A 219 15.34 -26.80 50.05
N GLY A 220 16.67 -26.90 49.98
CA GLY A 220 17.45 -27.79 50.84
C GLY A 220 17.19 -29.28 50.57
N LEU A 221 16.51 -29.60 49.47
CA LEU A 221 16.21 -30.96 49.06
C LEU A 221 17.43 -31.60 48.41
N ILE A 222 17.63 -32.88 48.74
CA ILE A 222 18.78 -33.68 48.32
C ILE A 222 18.26 -34.76 47.39
N THR A 223 18.81 -34.83 46.18
CA THR A 223 18.51 -35.93 45.25
C THR A 223 19.58 -37.00 45.37
N LEU A 224 19.17 -38.24 45.58
CA LEU A 224 20.02 -39.41 45.72
C LEU A 224 20.08 -40.20 44.40
N THR A 225 21.21 -40.87 44.15
CA THR A 225 21.39 -41.77 43.00
C THR A 225 20.78 -43.17 43.20
N ILE A 226 19.99 -43.35 44.26
CA ILE A 226 19.36 -44.61 44.65
C ILE A 226 17.87 -44.38 44.81
N GLY A 227 17.07 -45.39 44.47
CA GLY A 227 15.62 -45.30 44.42
C GLY A 227 14.93 -46.56 44.94
N SER A 228 13.70 -46.82 44.48
CA SER A 228 12.90 -47.97 44.92
C SER A 228 13.54 -49.30 44.54
N ASP A 229 14.33 -49.33 43.46
CA ASP A 229 15.01 -50.54 43.00
C ASP A 229 16.10 -50.99 43.98
N ALA A 230 16.59 -50.05 44.81
CA ALA A 230 17.53 -50.33 45.88
C ALA A 230 16.83 -50.68 47.21
N GLY A 231 15.49 -50.67 47.28
CA GLY A 231 14.73 -50.95 48.50
C GLY A 231 14.34 -49.71 49.33
N LEU A 232 14.46 -48.49 48.78
CA LEU A 232 14.01 -47.28 49.48
C LEU A 232 12.49 -47.12 49.44
N ARG A 233 11.92 -46.65 50.55
CA ARG A 233 10.51 -46.24 50.67
C ARG A 233 10.43 -44.86 51.32
N GLU A 234 9.29 -44.21 51.13
CA GLU A 234 9.01 -42.92 51.77
C GLU A 234 9.03 -43.06 53.30
N GLY A 235 9.64 -42.08 53.98
CA GLY A 235 9.85 -42.10 55.42
C GLY A 235 11.05 -42.93 55.89
N HIS A 236 11.84 -43.53 54.99
CA HIS A 236 13.11 -44.14 55.37
C HIS A 236 14.16 -43.09 55.76
N THR A 237 15.00 -43.41 56.75
CA THR A 237 16.09 -42.54 57.20
C THR A 237 17.45 -43.09 56.78
N LEU A 238 18.28 -42.24 56.17
CA LEU A 238 19.67 -42.55 55.78
C LEU A 238 20.66 -41.63 56.47
N LYS A 239 21.89 -42.11 56.65
CA LYS A 239 23.01 -41.40 57.27
C LYS A 239 23.95 -40.87 56.19
N VAL A 240 24.29 -39.58 56.25
CA VAL A 240 25.15 -38.90 55.28
C VAL A 240 26.55 -38.72 55.85
N PHE A 241 27.57 -39.02 55.05
CA PHE A 241 28.97 -38.83 55.43
C PHE A 241 29.82 -38.37 54.24
N ARG A 242 30.86 -37.60 54.55
CA ARG A 242 31.86 -37.11 53.62
C ARG A 242 33.15 -37.90 53.81
N PHE A 243 33.52 -38.68 52.80
CA PHE A 243 34.81 -39.35 52.78
C PHE A 243 35.91 -38.40 52.34
N ALA A 244 37.05 -38.46 53.02
CA ALA A 244 38.29 -37.82 52.63
C ALA A 244 39.32 -38.90 52.24
N SER A 245 40.36 -38.54 51.49
CA SER A 245 41.39 -39.49 51.03
C SER A 245 42.19 -40.12 52.18
N ILE A 246 42.13 -39.53 53.39
CA ILE A 246 42.68 -40.08 54.62
C ILE A 246 41.50 -40.59 55.47
N PRO A 247 41.45 -41.88 55.86
CA PRO A 247 40.29 -42.48 56.56
C PRO A 247 39.87 -41.70 57.81
N GLU A 248 40.82 -41.23 58.61
CA GLU A 248 40.59 -40.47 59.85
C GLU A 248 39.92 -39.10 59.63
N GLN A 249 39.88 -38.59 58.39
CA GLN A 249 39.27 -37.30 58.05
C GLN A 249 37.83 -37.43 57.53
N SER A 250 37.27 -38.64 57.52
CA SER A 250 35.88 -38.88 57.11
C SER A 250 34.90 -38.34 58.15
N LYS A 251 33.98 -37.47 57.73
CA LYS A 251 33.07 -36.76 58.65
C LYS A 251 31.63 -37.17 58.44
N TYR A 252 30.95 -37.48 59.53
CA TYR A 252 29.50 -37.67 59.54
C TYR A 252 28.79 -36.31 59.47
N LEU A 253 27.87 -36.16 58.52
CA LEU A 253 27.17 -34.91 58.24
C LEU A 253 25.78 -34.84 58.85
N GLY A 254 25.10 -35.98 59.06
CA GLY A 254 23.77 -36.01 59.67
C GLY A 254 22.84 -37.05 59.03
N GLN A 255 21.56 -36.98 59.37
CA GLN A 255 20.52 -37.88 58.86
C GLN A 255 19.62 -37.17 57.84
N ILE A 256 19.14 -37.93 56.86
CA ILE A 256 18.16 -37.49 55.87
C ILE A 256 16.98 -38.46 55.84
N GLU A 257 15.77 -37.94 55.68
CA GLU A 257 14.53 -38.70 55.53
C GLU A 257 14.08 -38.61 54.08
N ILE A 258 13.71 -39.76 53.53
CA ILE A 258 13.22 -39.87 52.16
C ILE A 258 11.78 -39.35 52.10
N LEU A 259 11.54 -38.34 51.27
CA LEU A 259 10.23 -37.76 51.03
C LEU A 259 9.49 -38.46 49.89
N SER A 260 10.20 -38.77 48.82
CA SER A 260 9.63 -39.40 47.63
C SER A 260 10.66 -40.27 46.95
N VAL A 261 10.21 -41.40 46.40
CA VAL A 261 11.06 -42.41 45.78
C VAL A 261 10.61 -42.64 44.34
N ARG A 262 11.57 -42.65 43.42
CA ARG A 262 11.45 -43.11 42.03
C ARG A 262 12.33 -44.35 41.84
N PRO A 263 12.22 -45.11 40.73
CA PRO A 263 13.02 -46.32 40.50
C PRO A 263 14.53 -46.17 40.74
N HIS A 264 15.13 -45.12 40.19
CA HIS A 264 16.58 -44.89 40.25
C HIS A 264 17.01 -43.62 40.99
N GLU A 265 16.07 -42.91 41.63
CA GLU A 265 16.38 -41.68 42.35
C GLU A 265 15.40 -41.49 43.52
N ALA A 266 15.87 -40.83 44.57
CA ALA A 266 15.04 -40.51 45.73
C ALA A 266 15.29 -39.08 46.16
N ILE A 267 14.23 -38.40 46.58
CA ILE A 267 14.28 -37.05 47.11
C ILE A 267 14.25 -37.15 48.63
N ALA A 268 15.23 -36.56 49.27
CA ALA A 268 15.41 -36.58 50.71
C ALA A 268 15.50 -35.17 51.29
N ARG A 269 15.14 -35.04 52.56
CA ARG A 269 15.35 -33.82 53.34
C ARG A 269 16.19 -34.11 54.58
N PRO A 270 17.01 -33.15 55.07
CA PRO A 270 17.66 -33.28 56.36
C PRO A 270 16.66 -33.43 57.51
N VAL A 271 16.96 -34.30 58.47
CA VAL A 271 16.14 -34.54 59.68
C VAL A 271 16.78 -33.85 60.88
N GLY A 272 15.97 -33.38 61.83
CA GLY A 272 16.44 -32.77 63.08
C GLY A 272 16.94 -31.34 62.90
N ARG A 273 18.13 -31.02 63.45
CA ARG A 273 18.76 -29.68 63.35
C ARG A 273 19.39 -29.39 61.98
N GLY A 274 19.14 -30.25 60.98
CA GLY A 274 19.80 -30.20 59.69
C GLY A 274 21.16 -30.92 59.70
N LEU A 275 21.90 -30.78 58.59
CA LEU A 275 23.25 -31.34 58.46
C LEU A 275 24.27 -30.45 59.19
N LEU A 276 25.25 -31.05 59.87
CA LEU A 276 26.33 -30.33 60.56
C LEU A 276 27.15 -29.44 59.62
N GLN A 277 27.23 -29.83 58.34
CA GLN A 277 27.76 -29.01 57.26
C GLN A 277 26.87 -29.17 56.03
N PRO A 278 26.84 -28.19 55.11
CA PRO A 278 26.14 -28.35 53.85
C PRO A 278 26.62 -29.60 53.13
N ALA A 279 25.68 -30.46 52.73
CA ALA A 279 25.97 -31.58 51.84
C ALA A 279 26.57 -31.05 50.53
N ARG A 280 27.38 -31.88 49.88
CA ARG A 280 27.95 -31.63 48.55
C ARG A 280 27.59 -32.78 47.63
N THR A 281 27.51 -32.48 46.34
CA THR A 281 27.41 -33.51 45.31
C THR A 281 28.56 -34.51 45.46
N GLY A 282 28.24 -35.80 45.50
CA GLY A 282 29.21 -36.88 45.70
C GLY A 282 29.41 -37.33 47.15
N ASP A 283 28.84 -36.65 48.15
CA ASP A 283 28.78 -37.19 49.52
C ASP A 283 28.00 -38.51 49.53
N ARG A 284 28.37 -39.43 50.42
CA ARG A 284 27.79 -40.78 50.47
C ARG A 284 26.68 -40.89 51.50
N VAL A 285 25.71 -41.74 51.21
CA VAL A 285 24.60 -42.07 52.11
C VAL A 285 24.54 -43.57 52.34
N ALA A 286 24.27 -43.98 53.58
CA ALA A 286 24.09 -45.38 53.92
C ALA A 286 22.99 -45.58 54.96
N SER A 287 22.31 -46.72 54.92
CA SER A 287 21.31 -47.10 55.93
C SER A 287 21.94 -47.52 57.25
N ARG A 288 23.09 -48.20 57.21
CA ARG A 288 23.90 -48.58 58.37
C ARG A 288 25.36 -48.20 58.14
N ILE A 289 26.03 -47.77 59.21
CA ILE A 289 27.47 -47.52 59.19
C ILE A 289 28.14 -48.83 59.60
N GLN A 290 28.84 -49.48 58.68
CA GLN A 290 29.70 -50.60 58.99
C GLN A 290 31.09 -50.02 59.29
N VAL A 291 31.45 -49.95 60.58
CA VAL A 291 32.80 -49.55 61.00
C VAL A 291 33.71 -50.73 60.69
N GLY A 292 34.42 -50.67 59.57
CA GLY A 292 35.53 -51.59 59.29
C GLY A 292 36.67 -51.29 60.26
N GLY A 293 37.14 -52.33 60.96
CA GLY A 293 38.39 -52.30 61.71
C GLY A 293 39.62 -52.29 60.81
#